data_AF-A0A7H8MCP9-F1
#
_entry.id   AF-A0A7H8MCP9-F1
#
_cell.length_a   1.000
_cell.length_b   1.000
_cell.length_c   1.000
_cell.angle_alpha   90.00
_cell.angle_beta   90.00
_cell.angle_gamma   90.00
#
_symmetry.space_group_name_H-M   'P 1'
#
loop_
_entity.id
_entity.type
_entity.pdbx_description
1 polymer ?
#
loop_
_entity_poly.entity_id
_entity_poly.type
_entity_poly.pdbx_seq_one_letter_code
_entity_poly.pdbx_strand_id
1 'polypeptide(L)'
;MSSSSAHAVHEPAASTPPRFSGLLKAGSAFLATSMLVQGITAGLLLDGAENGSEIHRTTSGIVVAALLVTIVAATLVLRGGGSARPLATSLVTAALTLVQFALGDSGETAVHVPLGVALMGAGTALTAQAWSRRTMR
;
A
#
# COMPACT_ATOMS: atom_id res chain seq x y z
N MET A 1 -42.98 26.73 34.26
CA MET A 1 -41.58 27.24 34.26
C MET A 1 -40.72 26.19 33.57
N SER A 2 -39.99 26.63 32.55
CA SER A 2 -39.19 25.83 31.60
C SER A 2 -38.14 24.95 32.25
N SER A 3 -37.78 23.86 31.56
CA SER A 3 -36.38 23.55 31.23
C SER A 3 -36.34 22.53 30.07
N SER A 4 -36.26 23.06 28.85
CA SER A 4 -35.90 22.28 27.67
C SER A 4 -34.38 22.07 27.72
N SER A 5 -33.95 20.86 28.08
CA SER A 5 -32.54 20.45 28.03
C SER A 5 -32.16 20.30 26.57
N ALA A 6 -31.69 21.39 25.95
CA ALA A 6 -31.12 21.37 24.63
C ALA A 6 -29.94 20.38 24.62
N HIS A 7 -30.19 19.23 24.00
CA HIS A 7 -29.18 18.25 23.64
C HIS A 7 -28.24 18.95 22.66
N ALA A 8 -27.17 19.56 23.17
CA ALA A 8 -26.12 20.12 22.34
C ALA A 8 -25.49 18.96 21.57
N VAL A 9 -25.95 18.77 20.34
CA VAL A 9 -25.28 17.93 19.35
C VAL A 9 -23.91 18.57 19.14
N HIS A 10 -22.90 18.00 19.79
CA HIS A 10 -21.51 18.32 19.51
C HIS A 10 -21.27 17.93 18.06
N GLU A 11 -21.38 18.88 17.12
CA GLU A 11 -20.85 18.68 15.78
C GLU A 11 -19.36 18.34 15.95
N PRO A 12 -18.91 17.14 15.55
CA PRO A 12 -17.50 16.81 15.63
C PRO A 12 -16.78 17.77 14.68
N ALA A 13 -16.03 18.70 15.26
CA ALA A 13 -15.18 19.63 14.52
C ALA A 13 -14.41 18.83 13.45
N ALA A 14 -14.53 19.24 12.19
CA ALA A 14 -13.87 18.58 11.07
C ALA A 14 -12.35 18.59 11.33
N SER A 15 -11.80 17.45 11.76
CA SER A 15 -10.38 17.31 12.03
C SER A 15 -9.61 17.51 10.73
N THR A 16 -8.72 18.51 10.70
CA THR A 16 -7.87 18.78 9.55
C THR A 16 -7.08 17.51 9.21
N PRO A 17 -7.03 17.09 7.93
CA PRO A 17 -6.29 15.90 7.56
C PRO A 17 -4.80 16.05 7.93
N PRO A 18 -4.12 14.98 8.36
CA PRO A 18 -2.72 15.04 8.70
C PRO A 18 -1.90 15.52 7.49
N ARG A 19 -0.86 16.30 7.78
CA ARG A 19 0.10 16.77 6.77
C ARG A 19 0.65 15.57 6.00
N PHE A 20 0.85 15.74 4.68
CA PHE A 20 1.34 14.71 3.75
C PHE A 20 0.39 13.53 3.47
N SER A 21 -0.85 13.55 3.96
CA SER A 21 -1.85 12.52 3.64
C SER A 21 -2.12 12.37 2.14
N GLY A 22 -2.05 13.44 1.35
CA GLY A 22 -2.16 13.39 -0.12
C GLY A 22 -1.05 12.55 -0.77
N LEU A 23 0.19 12.71 -0.30
CA LEU A 23 1.33 11.94 -0.80
C LEU A 23 1.20 10.46 -0.44
N LEU A 24 0.75 10.15 0.78
CA LEU A 24 0.50 8.76 1.19
C LEU A 24 -0.59 8.11 0.34
N LYS A 25 -1.69 8.82 0.06
CA LYS A 25 -2.78 8.34 -0.79
C LYS A 25 -2.32 8.07 -2.22
N ALA A 26 -1.55 8.99 -2.81
CA ALA A 26 -1.00 8.84 -4.15
C ALA A 26 0.01 7.69 -4.20
N GLY A 27 0.95 7.64 -3.25
CA GLY A 27 1.96 6.59 -3.14
C GLY A 27 1.35 5.20 -2.97
N SER A 28 0.38 5.04 -2.07
CA SER A 28 -0.28 3.76 -1.86
C SER A 28 -1.07 3.29 -3.09
N ALA A 29 -1.77 4.20 -3.78
CA ALA A 29 -2.50 3.89 -5.00
C ALA A 29 -1.55 3.51 -6.15
N PHE A 30 -0.42 4.23 -6.26
CA PHE A 30 0.64 3.91 -7.21
C PHE A 30 1.23 2.52 -6.93
N LEU A 31 1.57 2.22 -5.68
CA LEU A 31 2.06 0.89 -5.27
C LEU A 31 1.06 -0.23 -5.61
N ALA A 32 -0.22 -0.06 -5.28
CA ALA A 32 -1.25 -1.05 -5.60
C ALA A 32 -1.38 -1.26 -7.12
N THR A 33 -1.32 -0.17 -7.90
CA THR A 33 -1.35 -0.25 -9.36
C THR A 33 -0.12 -0.96 -9.91
N SER A 34 1.08 -0.65 -9.41
CA SER A 34 2.32 -1.31 -9.81
C SER A 34 2.31 -2.81 -9.49
N MET A 35 1.76 -3.21 -8.33
CA MET A 35 1.61 -4.62 -7.97
C MET A 35 0.59 -5.33 -8.86
N LEU A 36 -0.50 -4.67 -9.27
CA LEU A 36 -1.44 -5.22 -10.24
C LEU A 36 -0.76 -5.47 -11.58
N VAL A 37 0.00 -4.47 -12.07
CA VAL A 37 0.80 -4.61 -13.30
C VAL A 37 1.83 -5.74 -13.16
N GLN A 38 2.46 -5.89 -12.00
CA GLN A 38 3.39 -7.00 -11.74
C GLN A 38 2.68 -8.36 -11.82
N GLY A 39 1.44 -8.47 -11.35
CA GLY A 39 0.62 -9.67 -11.53
C GLY A 39 0.28 -9.94 -13.00
N ILE A 40 -0.02 -8.92 -13.79
CA ILE A 40 -0.28 -9.05 -15.23
C ILE A 40 0.98 -9.56 -15.95
N THR A 41 2.15 -8.97 -15.66
CA THR A 41 3.42 -9.41 -16.28
C THR A 41 3.85 -10.81 -15.83
N ALA A 42 3.52 -11.22 -14.59
CA ALA A 42 3.69 -12.60 -14.16
C ALA A 42 2.81 -13.56 -14.98
N GLY A 43 1.56 -13.17 -15.26
CA GLY A 43 0.68 -13.92 -16.15
C GLY A 43 1.27 -14.08 -17.56
N LEU A 44 1.80 -13.00 -18.14
CA LEU A 44 2.49 -13.03 -19.44
C LEU A 44 3.70 -13.97 -19.44
N LEU A 45 4.51 -13.94 -18.38
CA LEU A 45 5.64 -14.86 -18.20
C LEU A 45 5.17 -16.32 -18.14
N LEU A 46 4.12 -16.62 -17.37
CA LEU A 46 3.58 -17.97 -17.22
C LEU A 46 2.91 -18.48 -18.50
N ASP A 47 2.34 -17.58 -19.31
CA ASP A 47 1.77 -17.88 -20.63
C ASP A 47 2.85 -18.11 -21.71
N GLY A 48 4.13 -17.89 -21.38
CA GLY A 48 5.25 -18.07 -22.30
C GLY A 48 5.39 -16.95 -23.33
N ALA A 49 4.87 -15.76 -23.05
CA ALA A 49 5.00 -14.60 -23.93
C ALA A 49 6.48 -14.26 -24.19
N GLU A 50 6.76 -13.82 -25.42
CA GLU A 50 8.09 -13.36 -25.80
C GLU A 50 8.52 -12.21 -24.86
N ASN A 51 9.73 -12.31 -24.30
CA ASN A 51 10.28 -11.39 -23.30
C ASN A 51 9.51 -11.28 -21.97
N GLY A 52 8.57 -12.18 -21.66
CA GLY A 52 7.76 -12.12 -20.43
C GLY A 52 8.60 -12.06 -19.14
N SER A 53 9.74 -12.77 -19.10
CA SER A 53 10.66 -12.77 -17.96
C SER A 53 11.35 -11.41 -17.77
N GLU A 54 11.83 -10.81 -18.86
CA GLU A 54 12.47 -9.51 -18.84
C GLU A 54 11.49 -8.41 -18.43
N ILE A 55 10.28 -8.43 -19.00
CA ILE A 55 9.21 -7.49 -18.67
C ILE A 55 8.87 -7.59 -17.18
N HIS A 56 8.61 -8.80 -16.68
CA HIS A 56 8.27 -9.03 -15.27
C HIS A 56 9.39 -8.58 -14.32
N ARG A 57 10.66 -8.87 -14.67
CA ARG A 57 11.82 -8.42 -13.91
C ARG A 57 11.94 -6.89 -13.91
N THR A 58 11.70 -6.25 -15.05
CA THR A 58 11.77 -4.78 -15.17
C THR A 58 10.69 -4.10 -14.35
N THR A 59 9.45 -4.59 -14.39
CA THR A 59 8.33 -4.03 -13.63
C THR A 59 8.50 -4.22 -12.11
N SER A 60 9.29 -5.19 -11.66
CA SER A 60 9.63 -5.34 -10.23
C SER A 60 10.35 -4.09 -9.67
N GLY A 61 11.19 -3.43 -10.47
CA GLY A 61 11.87 -2.19 -10.08
C GLY A 61 10.88 -1.05 -9.82
N ILE A 62 9.78 -0.99 -10.58
CA ILE A 62 8.71 0.00 -10.39
C ILE A 62 7.98 -0.26 -9.06
N VAL A 63 7.70 -1.52 -8.72
CA VAL A 63 7.10 -1.89 -7.43
C VAL A 63 7.99 -1.45 -6.27
N VAL A 64 9.32 -1.67 -6.36
CA VAL A 64 10.27 -1.24 -5.33
C VAL A 64 10.27 0.29 -5.20
N ALA A 65 10.34 1.03 -6.30
CA ALA A 65 10.29 2.49 -6.26
C ALA A 65 8.98 3.00 -5.65
N ALA A 66 7.84 2.44 -6.03
CA ALA A 66 6.52 2.77 -5.48
C ALA A 66 6.47 2.51 -3.97
N LEU A 67 7.05 1.39 -3.53
CA LEU A 67 7.09 1.00 -2.13
C LEU A 67 7.96 1.96 -1.30
N LEU A 68 9.13 2.35 -1.81
CA LEU A 68 10.00 3.33 -1.15
C LEU A 68 9.32 4.69 -1.00
N VAL A 69 8.68 5.19 -2.08
CA VAL A 69 7.89 6.43 -2.03
C VAL A 69 6.80 6.33 -0.97
N THR A 70 6.12 5.20 -0.90
CA THR A 70 5.04 4.98 0.07
C THR A 70 5.56 4.93 1.51
N ILE A 71 6.72 4.30 1.76
CA ILE A 71 7.39 4.29 3.08
C ILE A 71 7.78 5.70 3.50
N VAL A 72 8.37 6.49 2.59
CA VAL A 72 8.70 7.89 2.86
C VAL A 72 7.45 8.69 3.21
N ALA A 73 6.39 8.55 2.41
CA ALA A 73 5.12 9.23 2.66
C ALA A 73 4.49 8.83 4.02
N ALA A 74 4.49 7.54 4.35
CA ALA A 74 3.98 7.03 5.62
C ALA A 74 4.82 7.53 6.80
N THR A 75 6.14 7.62 6.63
CA THR A 75 7.04 8.19 7.64
C THR A 75 6.76 9.68 7.87
N LEU A 76 6.55 10.45 6.81
CA LEU A 76 6.20 11.87 6.92
C LEU A 76 4.85 12.08 7.63
N VAL A 77 3.86 11.24 7.34
CA VAL A 77 2.55 11.25 8.04
C VAL A 77 2.74 10.95 9.52
N LEU A 78 3.51 9.92 9.88
CA LEU A 78 3.81 9.58 11.28
C LEU A 78 4.51 10.72 12.02
N ARG A 79 5.53 11.33 11.38
CA ARG A 79 6.26 12.49 11.96
C ARG A 79 5.38 13.73 12.10
N GLY A 80 4.32 13.83 11.29
CA GLY A 80 3.29 14.86 11.40
C GLY A 80 2.21 14.59 12.45
N GLY A 81 2.35 13.55 13.27
CA GLY A 81 1.38 13.14 14.29
C GLY A 81 0.26 12.24 13.78
N GLY A 82 0.38 11.69 12.56
CA GLY A 82 -0.56 10.71 12.01
C GLY A 82 -0.30 9.28 12.48
N SER A 83 -1.22 8.37 12.13
CA SER A 83 -1.15 6.95 12.52
C SER A 83 0.12 6.23 12.01
N ALA A 84 0.68 5.35 12.84
CA ALA A 84 1.80 4.47 12.47
C ALA A 84 1.41 3.27 11.59
N ARG A 85 0.11 2.96 11.46
CA ARG A 85 -0.39 1.78 10.73
C ARG A 85 0.06 1.71 9.26
N PRO A 86 0.02 2.80 8.47
CA PRO A 86 0.49 2.76 7.10
C PRO A 86 1.97 2.42 7.01
N LEU A 87 2.80 2.99 7.90
CA LEU A 87 4.24 2.71 7.92
C LEU A 87 4.51 1.25 8.27
N ALA A 88 3.85 0.71 9.30
CA ALA A 88 3.99 -0.69 9.68
C ALA A 88 3.60 -1.63 8.52
N THR A 89 2.47 -1.35 7.86
CA THR A 89 2.03 -2.13 6.69
C THR A 89 3.06 -2.05 5.56
N SER A 90 3.57 -0.86 5.23
CA SER A 90 4.59 -0.69 4.18
C SER A 90 5.89 -1.41 4.49
N LEU A 91 6.35 -1.41 5.74
CA LEU A 91 7.57 -2.11 6.15
C LEU A 91 7.42 -3.63 6.09
N VAL A 92 6.28 -4.17 6.52
CA VAL A 92 5.96 -5.60 6.38
C VAL A 92 5.91 -5.98 4.90
N THR A 93 5.22 -5.18 4.07
CA THR A 93 5.19 -5.38 2.62
C THR A 93 6.60 -5.36 2.03
N ALA A 94 7.48 -4.45 2.47
CA ALA A 94 8.87 -4.41 1.99
C ALA A 94 9.66 -5.66 2.37
N ALA A 95 9.56 -6.14 3.61
CA ALA A 95 10.22 -7.37 4.03
C ALA A 95 9.75 -8.58 3.21
N LEU A 96 8.44 -8.70 2.98
CA LEU A 96 7.88 -9.78 2.18
C LEU A 96 8.22 -9.66 0.68
N THR A 97 8.37 -8.45 0.16
CA THR A 97 8.86 -8.22 -1.21
C THR A 97 10.30 -8.71 -1.38
N LEU A 98 11.16 -8.60 -0.36
CA LEU A 98 12.51 -9.20 -0.42
C LEU A 98 12.45 -10.73 -0.50
N VAL A 99 11.55 -11.34 0.27
CA VAL A 99 11.28 -12.79 0.16
C VAL A 99 10.76 -13.14 -1.24
N GLN A 100 9.91 -12.31 -1.83
CA GLN A 100 9.45 -12.50 -3.21
C GLN A 100 10.57 -12.51 -4.23
N PHE A 101 11.55 -11.60 -4.11
CA PHE A 101 12.70 -11.59 -5.01
C PHE A 101 13.49 -12.90 -4.92
N ALA A 102 13.75 -13.39 -3.71
CA ALA A 102 14.44 -14.67 -3.52
C ALA A 102 13.67 -15.84 -4.14
N LEU A 103 12.36 -15.92 -3.90
CA LEU A 103 11.50 -16.99 -4.45
C LEU A 103 11.36 -16.92 -5.97
N GLY A 104 11.32 -15.70 -6.53
CA GLY A 104 11.23 -15.50 -7.97
C GLY A 104 12.52 -15.90 -8.68
N ASP A 105 13.67 -15.56 -8.10
CA ASP A 105 14.99 -15.92 -8.63
C ASP A 105 15.27 -17.43 -8.52
N SER A 106 14.77 -18.07 -7.46
CA SER A 106 14.88 -19.53 -7.28
C SER A 106 13.87 -20.34 -8.09
N GLY A 107 12.93 -19.69 -8.79
CA GLY A 107 11.90 -20.38 -9.59
C GLY A 107 10.82 -21.09 -8.78
N GLU A 108 10.68 -20.79 -7.50
CA GLU A 108 9.73 -21.44 -6.57
C GLU A 108 8.29 -20.89 -6.75
N THR A 109 7.75 -21.07 -7.96
CA THR A 109 6.47 -20.47 -8.40
C THR A 109 5.28 -20.81 -7.51
N ALA A 110 5.25 -22.03 -6.94
CA ALA A 110 4.20 -22.51 -6.05
C ALA A 110 4.04 -21.66 -4.78
N VAL A 111 5.12 -21.04 -4.30
CA VAL A 111 5.10 -20.12 -3.14
C VAL A 111 5.19 -18.67 -3.60
N HIS A 112 5.96 -18.40 -4.66
CA HIS A 112 6.13 -17.07 -5.22
C HIS A 112 4.78 -16.45 -5.60
N VAL A 113 3.97 -17.15 -6.42
CA VAL A 113 2.72 -16.60 -6.95
C VAL A 113 1.69 -16.28 -5.86
N PRO A 114 1.37 -17.20 -4.92
CA PRO A 114 0.42 -16.87 -3.84
C PRO A 114 0.90 -15.72 -2.94
N LEU A 115 2.19 -15.65 -2.64
CA LEU A 115 2.74 -14.53 -1.85
C LEU A 115 2.67 -13.21 -2.62
N GLY A 116 2.90 -13.21 -3.94
CA GLY A 116 2.70 -12.05 -4.81
C GLY A 116 1.25 -11.53 -4.77
N VAL A 117 0.27 -12.43 -4.84
CA VAL A 117 -1.16 -12.08 -4.71
C VAL A 117 -1.48 -11.52 -3.31
N ALA A 118 -0.93 -12.12 -2.26
CA ALA A 118 -1.11 -11.62 -0.89
C ALA A 118 -0.52 -10.21 -0.72
N LEU A 119 0.64 -9.93 -1.33
CA LEU A 119 1.28 -8.61 -1.30
C LEU A 119 0.47 -7.57 -2.09
N MET A 120 -0.10 -7.95 -3.23
CA MET A 120 -1.05 -7.10 -3.94
C MET A 120 -2.24 -6.73 -3.04
N GLY A 121 -2.81 -7.71 -2.33
CA GLY A 121 -3.85 -7.48 -1.33
C GLY A 121 -3.40 -6.53 -0.20
N ALA A 122 -2.16 -6.65 0.28
CA ALA A 122 -1.58 -5.75 1.27
C ALA A 122 -1.44 -4.31 0.74
N GLY A 123 -1.05 -4.13 -0.54
CA GLY A 123 -1.02 -2.83 -1.21
C GLY A 123 -2.42 -2.19 -1.33
N THR A 124 -3.43 -2.99 -1.66
CA THR A 124 -4.84 -2.54 -1.66
C THR A 124 -5.30 -2.18 -0.26
N ALA A 125 -4.98 -2.98 0.76
CA ALA A 125 -5.33 -2.71 2.15
C ALA A 125 -4.65 -1.42 2.64
N LEU A 126 -3.39 -1.18 2.28
CA LEU A 126 -2.69 0.06 2.58
C LEU A 126 -3.36 1.28 1.93
N THR A 127 -3.82 1.14 0.68
CA THR A 127 -4.61 2.18 0.01
C THR A 127 -5.91 2.45 0.76
N ALA A 128 -6.62 1.42 1.18
CA ALA A 128 -7.82 1.58 2.01
C ALA A 128 -7.51 2.27 3.35
N GLN A 129 -6.39 1.94 4.01
CA GLN A 129 -5.95 2.60 5.25
C GLN A 129 -5.69 4.09 5.03
N ALA A 130 -4.95 4.45 3.97
CA ALA A 130 -4.60 5.82 3.62
C ALA A 130 -5.82 6.69 3.28
N TRP A 131 -6.88 6.07 2.78
CA TRP A 131 -8.14 6.74 2.42
C TRP A 131 -9.21 6.69 3.51
N SER A 132 -9.05 5.83 4.51
CA SER A 132 -9.98 5.74 5.64
C SER A 132 -9.91 7.01 6.51
N ARG A 133 -11.07 7.52 6.95
CA ARG A 133 -11.15 8.64 7.90
C ARG A 133 -10.64 8.29 9.31
N ARG A 134 -10.30 7.02 9.55
CA ARG A 134 -10.00 6.43 10.86
C ARG A 134 -8.51 6.46 11.24
N THR A 135 -7.62 6.86 10.33
CA THR A 135 -6.19 7.09 10.59
C THR A 135 -5.91 8.38 11.36
N MET A 136 -6.97 9.11 11.77
CA MET A 136 -6.93 10.32 12.61
C MET A 136 -7.20 10.03 14.10
N ARG A 137 -6.68 8.93 14.64
CA ARG A 137 -6.64 8.66 16.08
C ARG A 137 -5.28 8.11 16.48
#